data_AF-A0A1B6DVT7-F1
#
_entry.id   AF-A0A1B6DVT7-F1
#
_cell.length_a   1.000
_cell.length_b   1.000
_cell.length_c   1.000
_cell.angle_alpha   90.00
_cell.angle_beta   90.00
_cell.angle_gamma   90.00
#
_symmetry.space_group_name_H-M   'P 1'
#
loop_
_entity.id
_entity.type
_entity.pdbx_description
1 polymer ?
#
loop_
_entity_poly.entity_id
_entity_poly.type
_entity_poly.pdbx_seq_one_letter_code
_entity_poly.pdbx_strand_id
1 'polypeptide(L)'
;MDRKLTSDETKELEHLMRNIPKWKQKVAGKSLPMEKFYIKKTERYWVQDRQLVLPIFELCFVWNFFKVLGKKWEVAENVYKVIERKQKELESTKFANGAYDADNKALVLLLKGACLFQMNSPLQAEECFHAVVSLEKKIKDDHYLVPYSLVQLANIYSSRGDVQRAITMFEDVKKKYTGYSLESRLHFQIHSALMELSKVK
;
A
#
# COMPACT_ATOMS: atom_id res chain seq x y z
N MET A 1 9.68 16.53 -10.05
CA MET A 1 9.70 15.36 -10.95
C MET A 1 8.30 15.24 -11.54
N ASP A 2 8.02 16.00 -12.60
CA ASP A 2 6.78 15.89 -13.38
C ASP A 2 7.19 16.01 -14.85
N ARG A 3 7.99 15.03 -15.31
CA ARG A 3 8.37 14.90 -16.71
C ARG A 3 7.20 14.24 -17.44
N LYS A 4 6.65 14.91 -18.47
CA LYS A 4 5.70 14.28 -19.39
C LYS A 4 6.43 13.18 -20.16
N LEU A 5 5.79 12.02 -20.28
CA LEU A 5 6.27 10.93 -21.11
C LEU A 5 6.33 11.38 -22.57
N THR A 6 7.36 10.93 -23.28
CA THR A 6 7.43 11.06 -24.74
C THR A 6 6.35 10.20 -25.41
N SER A 7 6.10 10.44 -26.70
CA SER A 7 5.12 9.64 -27.45
C SER A 7 5.48 8.15 -27.44
N ASP A 8 6.76 7.81 -27.58
CA ASP A 8 7.21 6.42 -27.62
C ASP A 8 7.13 5.77 -26.24
N GLU A 9 7.53 6.47 -25.17
CA GLU A 9 7.34 6.00 -23.78
C GLU A 9 5.86 5.76 -23.45
N THR A 10 4.96 6.61 -23.98
CA THR A 10 3.51 6.43 -23.81
C THR A 10 3.00 5.19 -24.53
N LYS A 11 3.42 4.97 -25.78
CA LYS A 11 3.07 3.77 -26.54
C LYS A 11 3.58 2.50 -25.86
N GLU A 12 4.81 2.53 -25.35
CA GLU A 12 5.39 1.41 -24.61
C GLU A 12 4.61 1.12 -23.33
N LEU A 13 4.29 2.15 -22.54
CA LEU A 13 3.46 2.01 -21.34
C LEU A 13 2.11 1.38 -21.67
N GLU A 14 1.41 1.88 -22.69
CA GLU A 14 0.12 1.33 -23.10
C GLU A 14 0.24 -0.10 -23.62
N HIS A 15 1.33 -0.43 -24.33
CA HIS A 15 1.64 -1.78 -24.77
C HIS A 15 1.83 -2.72 -23.57
N LEU A 16 2.60 -2.31 -22.56
CA LEU A 16 2.81 -3.09 -21.33
C LEU A 16 1.50 -3.29 -20.57
N MET A 17 0.76 -2.20 -20.29
CA MET A 17 -0.52 -2.24 -19.57
C MET A 17 -1.57 -3.13 -20.24
N ARG A 18 -1.51 -3.28 -21.56
CA ARG A 18 -2.44 -4.12 -22.33
C ARG A 18 -2.02 -5.60 -22.37
N ASN A 19 -0.73 -5.91 -22.24
CA ASN A 19 -0.21 -7.26 -22.40
C ASN A 19 0.19 -7.96 -21.09
N ILE A 20 0.39 -7.25 -19.98
CA ILE A 20 0.64 -7.85 -18.65
C ILE A 20 -0.36 -8.98 -18.31
N PRO A 21 -1.69 -8.84 -18.52
CA PRO A 21 -2.64 -9.92 -18.25
C PRO A 21 -2.41 -11.20 -19.08
N LYS A 22 -1.79 -11.07 -20.27
CA LYS A 22 -1.48 -12.17 -21.19
C LYS A 22 -0.17 -12.87 -20.83
N TRP A 23 0.77 -12.15 -20.22
CA TRP A 23 2.10 -12.67 -19.87
C TRP A 23 2.17 -13.31 -18.49
N LYS A 24 1.06 -13.34 -17.75
CA LYS A 24 0.98 -13.99 -16.44
C LYS A 24 1.43 -15.44 -16.53
N GLN A 25 2.29 -15.83 -15.60
CA GLN A 25 2.76 -17.20 -15.48
C GLN A 25 1.84 -17.99 -14.57
N LYS A 26 1.88 -19.31 -14.72
CA LYS A 26 1.21 -20.25 -13.81
C LYS A 26 2.25 -21.23 -13.30
N VAL A 27 2.31 -21.39 -11.99
CA VAL A 27 3.12 -22.40 -11.33
C VAL A 27 2.15 -23.39 -10.69
N ALA A 28 2.27 -24.67 -11.07
CA ALA A 28 1.34 -25.73 -10.66
C ALA A 28 -0.15 -25.37 -10.88
N GLY A 29 -0.46 -24.77 -12.03
CA GLY A 29 -1.82 -24.37 -12.40
C GLY A 29 -2.34 -23.09 -11.73
N LYS A 30 -1.62 -22.52 -10.77
CA LYS A 30 -1.99 -21.29 -10.05
C LYS A 30 -1.15 -20.10 -10.52
N SER A 31 -1.78 -18.95 -10.72
CA SER A 31 -1.05 -17.70 -10.95
C SER A 31 -0.47 -17.16 -9.64
N LEU A 32 0.70 -16.55 -9.72
CA LEU A 32 1.37 -15.96 -8.56
C LEU A 32 0.55 -14.80 -7.98
N PRO A 33 0.45 -14.67 -6.64
CA PRO A 33 -0.32 -13.59 -6.02
C PRO A 33 0.10 -12.19 -6.48
N MET A 34 1.40 -11.96 -6.67
CA MET A 34 1.94 -10.67 -7.16
C MET A 34 1.50 -10.36 -8.58
N GLU A 35 1.47 -11.35 -9.48
CA GLU A 35 1.00 -11.13 -10.85
C GLU A 35 -0.49 -10.82 -10.88
N LYS A 36 -1.30 -11.51 -10.08
CA LYS A 36 -2.73 -11.19 -9.94
C LYS A 36 -2.93 -9.76 -9.43
N PHE A 37 -2.11 -9.33 -8.48
CA PHE A 37 -2.12 -7.96 -7.99
C PHE A 37 -1.79 -6.96 -9.11
N TYR A 38 -0.74 -7.19 -9.90
CA TYR A 38 -0.38 -6.31 -11.03
C TYR A 38 -1.47 -6.25 -12.10
N ILE A 39 -2.10 -7.38 -12.42
CA ILE A 39 -3.20 -7.43 -13.38
C ILE A 39 -4.35 -6.51 -12.94
N LYS A 40 -4.76 -6.57 -11.68
CA LYS A 40 -5.77 -5.65 -11.14
C LYS A 40 -5.37 -4.18 -11.30
N LYS A 41 -4.09 -3.85 -11.13
CA LYS A 41 -3.59 -2.48 -11.37
C LYS A 41 -3.66 -2.08 -12.84
N THR A 42 -3.36 -3.00 -13.76
CA THR A 42 -3.51 -2.72 -15.20
C THR A 42 -4.96 -2.52 -15.60
N GLU A 43 -5.89 -3.29 -15.04
CA GLU A 43 -7.33 -3.11 -15.25
C GLU A 43 -7.79 -1.75 -14.72
N ARG A 44 -7.35 -1.39 -13.50
CA ARG A 44 -7.65 -0.09 -12.90
C ARG A 44 -7.09 1.08 -13.71
N TYR A 45 -5.89 0.95 -14.27
CA TYR A 45 -5.28 1.97 -15.12
C TYR A 45 -6.20 2.37 -16.28
N TRP A 46 -6.82 1.40 -16.96
CA TRP A 46 -7.75 1.69 -18.05
C TRP A 46 -9.06 2.32 -17.57
N VAL A 47 -9.60 1.89 -16.42
CA VAL A 47 -10.83 2.46 -15.87
C VAL A 47 -10.64 3.89 -15.35
N GLN A 48 -9.44 4.22 -14.90
CA GLN A 48 -9.08 5.54 -14.37
C GLN A 48 -8.40 6.44 -15.41
N ASP A 49 -8.82 6.37 -16.67
CA ASP A 49 -8.29 7.17 -17.78
C ASP A 49 -6.75 7.20 -17.84
N ARG A 50 -6.13 6.02 -17.79
CA ARG A 50 -4.68 5.83 -17.88
C ARG A 50 -3.91 6.47 -16.72
N GLN A 51 -4.48 6.45 -15.52
CA GLN A 51 -3.82 6.96 -14.31
C GLN A 51 -3.88 5.97 -13.15
N LEU A 52 -2.76 5.87 -12.42
CA LEU A 52 -2.65 5.15 -11.15
C LEU A 52 -2.06 6.07 -10.09
N VAL A 53 -2.49 5.89 -8.85
CA VAL A 53 -2.00 6.67 -7.71
C VAL A 53 -0.73 6.03 -7.17
N LEU A 54 0.38 6.74 -7.27
CA LEU A 54 1.66 6.37 -6.63
C LEU A 54 2.09 4.90 -6.87
N PRO A 55 1.99 4.35 -8.09
CA PRO A 55 2.15 2.91 -8.33
C PRO A 55 3.52 2.37 -7.86
N ILE A 56 4.59 3.14 -8.05
CA ILE A 56 5.92 2.72 -7.60
C ILE A 56 6.02 2.65 -6.07
N PHE A 57 5.38 3.57 -5.34
CA PHE A 57 5.41 3.58 -3.88
C PHE A 57 4.50 2.52 -3.29
N GLU A 58 3.37 2.23 -3.94
CA GLU A 58 2.53 1.07 -3.61
C GLU A 58 3.33 -0.23 -3.69
N LEU A 59 4.09 -0.43 -4.79
CA LEU A 59 4.99 -1.57 -4.92
C LEU A 59 6.06 -1.59 -3.84
N CYS A 60 6.76 -0.48 -3.62
CA CYS A 60 7.77 -0.37 -2.58
C CYS A 60 7.22 -0.73 -1.20
N PHE A 61 6.02 -0.25 -0.86
CA PHE A 61 5.36 -0.53 0.40
C PHE A 61 5.03 -2.02 0.55
N VAL A 62 4.35 -2.59 -0.45
CA VAL A 62 4.05 -4.03 -0.48
C VAL A 62 5.33 -4.83 -0.29
N TRP A 63 6.41 -4.47 -0.99
CA TRP A 63 7.70 -5.14 -0.91
C TRP A 63 8.51 -4.87 0.38
N ASN A 64 7.94 -4.13 1.34
CA ASN A 64 8.55 -3.76 2.62
C ASN A 64 9.81 -2.87 2.47
N PHE A 65 9.95 -2.15 1.35
CA PHE A 65 11.08 -1.24 1.11
C PHE A 65 11.03 0.03 1.95
N PHE A 66 9.87 0.41 2.50
CA PHE A 66 9.75 1.60 3.34
C PHE A 66 10.68 1.54 4.57
N LYS A 67 10.88 0.36 5.18
CA LYS A 67 11.86 0.15 6.27
C LYS A 67 13.30 0.46 5.83
N VAL A 68 13.62 0.29 4.55
CA VAL A 68 14.93 0.63 3.98
C VAL A 68 15.02 2.12 3.66
N LEU A 69 13.94 2.71 3.14
CA LEU A 69 13.86 4.15 2.85
C LEU A 69 14.06 4.99 4.12
N GLY A 70 13.50 4.55 5.25
CA GLY A 70 13.66 5.20 6.55
C GLY A 70 15.10 5.30 7.07
N LYS A 71 16.05 4.54 6.51
CA LYS A 71 17.47 4.61 6.90
C LYS A 71 18.15 5.90 6.44
N LYS A 72 17.58 6.59 5.45
CA LYS A 72 18.09 7.88 4.95
C LYS A 72 16.95 8.88 4.99
N TRP A 73 17.03 9.82 5.93
CA TRP A 73 15.99 10.81 6.16
C TRP A 73 15.64 11.59 4.88
N GLU A 74 16.63 12.01 4.11
CA GLU A 74 16.42 12.80 2.89
C GLU A 74 15.60 12.03 1.85
N VAL A 75 15.78 10.70 1.79
CA VAL A 75 14.99 9.85 0.88
C VAL A 75 13.56 9.75 1.38
N ALA A 76 13.34 9.46 2.66
CA ALA A 76 12.01 9.40 3.26
C ALA A 76 11.25 10.73 3.13
N GLU A 77 11.92 11.85 3.39
CA GLU A 77 11.35 13.20 3.26
C GLU A 77 10.93 13.50 1.80
N ASN A 78 11.76 13.15 0.82
CA ASN A 78 11.43 13.34 -0.59
C ASN A 78 10.23 12.48 -1.01
N VAL A 79 10.15 11.23 -0.55
CA VAL A 79 8.98 10.37 -0.77
C VAL A 79 7.74 10.96 -0.14
N TYR A 80 7.83 11.45 1.10
CA TYR A 80 6.73 12.12 1.79
C TYR A 80 6.22 13.33 1.00
N LYS A 81 7.11 14.20 0.51
CA LYS A 81 6.74 15.37 -0.33
C LYS A 81 6.00 14.96 -1.60
N VAL A 82 6.37 13.84 -2.23
CA VAL A 82 5.65 13.32 -3.41
C VAL A 82 4.26 12.82 -3.04
N ILE A 83 4.13 12.07 -1.94
CA ILE A 83 2.85 11.58 -1.44
C ILE A 83 1.93 12.74 -1.07
N GLU A 84 2.43 13.76 -0.38
CA GLU A 84 1.65 14.93 0.04
C GLU A 84 1.15 15.75 -1.16
N ARG A 85 2.01 15.96 -2.18
CA ARG A 85 1.57 16.61 -3.44
C ARG A 85 0.47 15.81 -4.11
N LYS A 86 0.60 14.48 -4.17
CA LYS A 86 -0.44 13.63 -4.77
C LYS A 86 -1.73 13.63 -3.97
N GLN A 87 -1.67 13.70 -2.64
CA GLN A 87 -2.85 13.87 -1.79
C GLN A 87 -3.63 15.14 -2.16
N LYS A 88 -2.95 16.29 -2.24
CA LYS A 88 -3.56 17.58 -2.62
C LYS A 88 -4.15 17.54 -4.03
N GLU A 89 -3.46 16.89 -4.96
CA GLU A 89 -3.96 16.68 -6.32
C GLU A 89 -5.25 15.85 -6.32
N LEU A 90 -5.31 14.76 -5.53
CA LEU A 90 -6.53 13.95 -5.38
C LEU A 90 -7.68 14.72 -4.73
N GLU A 91 -7.43 15.75 -3.93
CA GLU A 91 -8.50 16.55 -3.32
C GLU A 91 -9.05 17.60 -4.30
N SER A 92 -8.22 18.05 -5.25
CA SER A 92 -8.53 19.15 -6.19
C SER A 92 -9.06 18.72 -7.56
N THR A 93 -8.83 17.48 -7.98
CA THR A 93 -9.07 17.04 -9.37
C THR A 93 -10.36 16.22 -9.53
N LYS A 94 -10.92 16.16 -10.75
CA LYS A 94 -12.06 15.27 -11.05
C LYS A 94 -11.74 13.78 -10.88
N PHE A 95 -10.45 13.42 -10.88
CA PHE A 95 -9.97 12.07 -10.55
C PHE A 95 -10.42 11.62 -9.14
N ALA A 96 -10.69 12.58 -8.24
CA ALA A 96 -11.29 12.40 -6.92
C ALA A 96 -12.72 11.86 -6.91
N ASN A 97 -13.43 11.87 -8.04
CA ASN A 97 -14.84 11.47 -8.09
C ASN A 97 -15.04 10.20 -8.92
N GLY A 98 -13.95 9.48 -9.22
CA GLY A 98 -14.00 8.20 -9.91
C GLY A 98 -14.52 7.06 -9.04
N ALA A 99 -14.84 5.93 -9.67
CA ALA A 99 -15.37 4.75 -8.98
C ALA A 99 -14.43 4.10 -7.94
N TYR A 100 -13.18 4.56 -7.85
CA TYR A 100 -12.14 4.07 -6.94
C TYR A 100 -11.59 5.19 -6.04
N ASP A 101 -12.34 6.28 -5.85
CA ASP A 101 -11.90 7.40 -5.02
C ASP A 101 -11.49 6.96 -3.60
N ALA A 102 -12.33 6.15 -2.94
CA ALA A 102 -12.03 5.63 -1.61
C ALA A 102 -10.75 4.78 -1.58
N ASP A 103 -10.56 3.88 -2.57
CA ASP A 103 -9.35 3.08 -2.72
C ASP A 103 -8.11 3.97 -2.90
N ASN A 104 -8.20 4.99 -3.75
CA ASN A 104 -7.12 5.92 -4.05
C ASN A 104 -6.74 6.77 -2.82
N LYS A 105 -7.73 7.31 -2.10
CA LYS A 105 -7.51 8.06 -0.86
C LYS A 105 -6.91 7.17 0.22
N ALA A 106 -7.44 5.96 0.38
CA ALA A 106 -6.92 4.97 1.32
C ALA A 106 -5.46 4.60 1.02
N LEU A 107 -5.09 4.41 -0.26
CA LEU A 107 -3.71 4.13 -0.65
C LEU A 107 -2.77 5.30 -0.31
N VAL A 108 -3.16 6.54 -0.60
CA VAL A 108 -2.33 7.72 -0.24
C VAL A 108 -2.14 7.81 1.27
N LEU A 109 -3.21 7.66 2.05
CA LEU A 109 -3.15 7.70 3.51
C LEU A 109 -2.27 6.59 4.07
N LEU A 110 -2.38 5.36 3.55
CA LEU A 110 -1.53 4.23 3.94
C LEU A 110 -0.05 4.55 3.67
N LEU A 111 0.28 5.01 2.47
CA LEU A 111 1.66 5.34 2.10
C LEU A 111 2.21 6.52 2.92
N LYS A 112 1.37 7.53 3.17
CA LYS A 112 1.70 8.69 4.00
C LYS A 112 2.00 8.26 5.43
N GLY A 113 1.11 7.47 6.04
CA GLY A 113 1.30 6.94 7.39
C GLY A 113 2.56 6.07 7.50
N ALA A 114 2.80 5.21 6.49
CA ALA A 114 4.01 4.41 6.44
C ALA A 114 5.27 5.27 6.38
N CYS A 115 5.27 6.33 5.58
CA CYS A 115 6.40 7.27 5.48
C CYS A 115 6.61 8.04 6.79
N LEU A 116 5.54 8.57 7.39
CA LEU A 116 5.58 9.28 8.67
C LEU A 116 6.13 8.41 9.80
N PHE A 117 5.76 7.11 9.81
CA PHE A 117 6.30 6.17 10.78
C PHE A 117 7.81 5.99 10.63
N GLN A 118 8.32 5.86 9.39
CA GLN A 118 9.76 5.82 9.12
C GLN A 118 10.48 7.12 9.49
N MET A 119 9.76 8.25 9.44
CA MET A 119 10.22 9.58 9.84
C MET A 119 10.02 9.85 11.35
N ASN A 120 9.85 8.81 12.17
CA ASN A 120 9.69 8.91 13.62
C ASN A 120 8.54 9.85 14.08
N SER A 121 7.46 9.91 13.29
CA SER A 121 6.25 10.68 13.58
C SER A 121 5.03 9.77 13.83
N PRO A 122 5.05 8.94 14.89
CA PRO A 122 4.10 7.84 15.06
C PRO A 122 2.66 8.28 15.33
N LEU A 123 2.42 9.48 15.89
CA LEU A 123 1.07 9.99 16.13
C LEU A 123 0.36 10.35 14.82
N GLN A 124 1.02 11.09 13.94
CA GLN A 124 0.49 11.43 12.61
C GLN A 124 0.32 10.18 11.73
N ALA A 125 1.24 9.21 11.87
CA ALA A 125 1.11 7.93 11.18
C ALA A 125 -0.14 7.17 11.64
N GLU A 126 -0.41 7.13 12.94
CA GLU A 126 -1.60 6.51 13.52
C GLU A 126 -2.89 7.15 13.01
N GLU A 127 -2.98 8.48 12.95
CA GLU A 127 -4.11 9.21 12.36
C GLU A 127 -4.37 8.78 10.90
N CYS A 128 -3.30 8.67 10.10
CA CYS A 128 -3.42 8.23 8.70
C CYS A 128 -3.98 6.81 8.60
N PHE A 129 -3.51 5.87 9.43
CA PHE A 129 -3.99 4.50 9.38
C PHE A 129 -5.44 4.34 9.88
N HIS A 130 -5.82 5.07 10.94
CA HIS A 130 -7.23 5.11 11.37
C HIS A 130 -8.14 5.69 10.29
N ALA A 131 -7.68 6.71 9.55
CA ALA A 131 -8.42 7.25 8.42
C ALA A 131 -8.62 6.18 7.31
N VAL A 132 -7.62 5.32 7.04
CA VAL A 132 -7.80 4.20 6.09
C VAL A 132 -8.85 3.21 6.59
N VAL A 133 -8.80 2.83 7.86
CA VAL A 133 -9.79 1.90 8.45
C VAL A 133 -11.20 2.49 8.36
N SER A 134 -11.36 3.80 8.55
CA SER A 134 -12.67 4.46 8.40
C SER A 134 -13.27 4.39 6.98
N LEU A 135 -12.42 4.18 5.97
CA LEU A 135 -12.81 4.05 4.56
C LEU A 135 -13.19 2.61 4.18
N GLU A 136 -13.06 1.62 5.07
CA GLU A 136 -13.24 0.19 4.77
C GLU A 136 -14.52 -0.11 3.97
N LYS A 137 -15.67 0.40 4.42
CA LYS A 137 -16.97 0.16 3.77
C LYS A 137 -17.12 0.83 2.41
N LYS A 138 -16.26 1.81 2.09
CA LYS A 138 -16.29 2.57 0.83
C LYS A 138 -15.29 2.04 -0.19
N ILE A 139 -14.30 1.24 0.23
CA ILE A 139 -13.30 0.63 -0.65
C ILE A 139 -13.99 -0.36 -1.57
N LYS A 140 -13.72 -0.24 -2.88
CA LYS A 140 -14.36 -1.03 -3.92
C LYS A 140 -13.61 -2.32 -4.25
N ASP A 141 -12.27 -2.31 -4.27
CA ASP A 141 -11.49 -3.44 -4.79
C ASP A 141 -10.18 -3.69 -4.01
N ASP A 142 -9.46 -2.64 -3.60
CA ASP A 142 -8.21 -2.77 -2.84
C ASP A 142 -8.46 -3.06 -1.34
N HIS A 143 -9.22 -4.12 -1.05
CA HIS A 143 -9.53 -4.53 0.32
C HIS A 143 -8.30 -4.88 1.17
N TYR A 144 -7.13 -5.05 0.54
CA TYR A 144 -5.86 -5.27 1.24
C TYR A 144 -5.40 -4.04 2.04
N LEU A 145 -5.86 -2.82 1.70
CA LEU A 145 -5.40 -1.57 2.32
C LEU A 145 -5.70 -1.53 3.83
N VAL A 146 -6.85 -2.04 4.24
CA VAL A 146 -7.30 -2.05 5.64
C VAL A 146 -6.45 -2.98 6.51
N PRO A 147 -6.31 -4.29 6.21
CA PRO A 147 -5.48 -5.17 7.02
C PRO A 147 -4.00 -4.75 7.01
N TYR A 148 -3.47 -4.23 5.90
CA TYR A 148 -2.11 -3.67 5.90
C TYR A 148 -1.99 -2.45 6.82
N SER A 149 -2.99 -1.55 6.88
CA SER A 149 -3.00 -0.41 7.81
C SER A 149 -3.06 -0.84 9.27
N LEU A 150 -3.88 -1.83 9.60
CA LEU A 150 -3.99 -2.38 10.96
C LEU A 150 -2.66 -3.02 11.41
N VAL A 151 -1.95 -3.70 10.52
CA VAL A 151 -0.60 -4.23 10.80
C VAL A 151 0.40 -3.10 11.06
N GLN A 152 0.30 -1.97 10.34
CA GLN A 152 1.15 -0.81 10.64
C GLN A 152 0.81 -0.16 12.00
N LEU A 153 -0.47 -0.10 12.39
CA LEU A 153 -0.87 0.31 13.74
C LEU A 153 -0.30 -0.61 14.81
N ALA A 154 -0.34 -1.93 14.60
CA ALA A 154 0.28 -2.90 15.50
C ALA A 154 1.81 -2.69 15.61
N ASN A 155 2.49 -2.37 14.51
CA ASN A 155 3.91 -2.00 14.54
C ASN A 155 4.16 -0.72 15.35
N ILE A 156 3.28 0.28 15.26
CA ILE A 156 3.36 1.50 16.09
C ILE A 156 3.22 1.13 17.58
N TYR A 157 2.21 0.35 17.96
CA TYR A 157 2.03 -0.07 19.36
C TYR A 157 3.23 -0.86 19.88
N SER A 158 3.77 -1.76 19.06
CA SER A 158 5.00 -2.49 19.36
C SER A 158 6.19 -1.54 19.60
N SER A 159 6.38 -0.54 18.72
CA SER A 159 7.47 0.45 18.87
C SER A 159 7.35 1.34 20.12
N ARG A 160 6.13 1.50 20.66
CA ARG A 160 5.86 2.23 21.90
C ARG A 160 5.98 1.35 23.16
N GLY A 161 6.29 0.06 23.00
CA GLY A 161 6.38 -0.90 24.10
C GLY A 161 5.06 -1.58 24.48
N ASP A 162 3.95 -1.29 23.81
CA ASP A 162 2.66 -1.95 24.03
C ASP A 162 2.59 -3.27 23.25
N VAL A 163 3.46 -4.20 23.63
CA VAL A 163 3.67 -5.48 22.93
C VAL A 163 2.42 -6.36 22.97
N GLN A 164 1.70 -6.38 24.10
CA GLN A 164 0.52 -7.22 24.25
C GLN A 164 -0.60 -6.77 23.29
N ARG A 165 -0.86 -5.47 23.19
CA ARG A 165 -1.83 -4.93 22.23
C ARG A 165 -1.41 -5.21 20.80
N ALA A 166 -0.12 -5.06 20.47
CA ALA A 166 0.40 -5.37 19.14
C ALA A 166 0.17 -6.83 18.74
N ILE A 167 0.48 -7.79 19.63
CA ILE A 167 0.25 -9.23 19.40
C ILE A 167 -1.24 -9.52 19.16
N THR A 168 -2.12 -9.00 20.02
CA THR A 168 -3.57 -9.18 19.85
C THR A 168 -4.04 -8.62 18.51
N MET A 169 -3.57 -7.44 18.12
CA MET A 169 -3.94 -6.81 16.86
C MET A 169 -3.46 -7.61 15.64
N PHE A 170 -2.23 -8.16 15.69
CA PHE A 170 -1.72 -9.04 14.64
C PHE A 170 -2.57 -10.32 14.45
N GLU A 171 -2.96 -10.96 15.54
CA GLU A 171 -3.81 -12.16 15.50
C GLU A 171 -5.24 -11.84 15.05
N ASP A 172 -5.78 -10.70 15.47
CA ASP A 172 -7.10 -10.22 15.05
C ASP A 172 -7.15 -9.97 13.54
N VAL A 173 -6.11 -9.34 12.97
CA VAL A 173 -6.04 -9.10 11.52
C VAL A 173 -6.09 -10.42 10.74
N LYS A 174 -5.32 -11.43 11.16
CA LYS A 174 -5.30 -12.77 10.52
C LYS A 174 -6.66 -13.46 10.56
N LYS A 175 -7.46 -13.24 11.62
CA LYS A 175 -8.77 -13.89 11.80
C LYS A 175 -9.89 -13.16 11.10
N LYS A 176 -9.88 -11.81 11.14
CA LYS A 176 -10.99 -10.97 10.67
C LYS A 176 -10.96 -10.71 9.16
N TYR A 177 -9.78 -10.71 8.54
CA TYR A 177 -9.61 -10.36 7.12
C TYR A 177 -9.09 -11.56 6.33
N THR A 178 -9.79 -11.94 5.26
CA THR A 178 -9.39 -13.04 4.36
C THR A 178 -9.80 -12.72 2.91
N GLY A 179 -9.20 -13.40 1.94
CA GLY A 179 -9.59 -13.34 0.53
C GLY A 179 -9.12 -12.08 -0.21
N TYR A 180 -8.26 -11.27 0.39
CA TYR A 180 -7.75 -10.03 -0.22
C TYR A 180 -6.41 -10.26 -0.95
N SER A 181 -6.07 -9.34 -1.86
CA SER A 181 -4.81 -9.38 -2.59
C SER A 181 -3.62 -9.36 -1.65
N LEU A 182 -2.65 -10.27 -1.85
CA LEU A 182 -1.40 -10.33 -1.09
C LEU A 182 -1.59 -10.67 0.41
N GLU A 183 -2.65 -11.39 0.76
CA GLU A 183 -2.90 -11.93 2.10
C GLU A 183 -1.74 -12.79 2.63
N SER A 184 -1.28 -13.78 1.85
CA SER A 184 -0.16 -14.64 2.27
C SER A 184 1.12 -13.85 2.56
N ARG A 185 1.31 -12.73 1.86
CA ARG A 185 2.45 -11.84 2.07
C ARG A 185 2.31 -11.06 3.38
N LEU A 186 1.12 -10.55 3.68
CA LEU A 186 0.86 -9.91 4.97
C LEU A 186 1.02 -10.90 6.12
N HIS A 187 0.52 -12.14 5.97
CA HIS A 187 0.69 -13.19 6.98
C HIS A 187 2.15 -13.50 7.25
N PHE A 188 3.01 -13.52 6.22
CA PHE A 188 4.45 -13.65 6.41
C PHE A 188 5.05 -12.49 7.19
N GLN A 189 4.64 -11.25 6.91
CA GLN A 189 5.08 -10.07 7.67
C GLN A 189 4.64 -10.15 9.13
N ILE A 190 3.39 -10.53 9.39
CA ILE A 190 2.86 -10.71 10.74
C ILE A 190 3.63 -11.80 11.49
N HIS A 191 3.85 -12.95 10.85
CA HIS A 191 4.61 -14.04 11.46
C HIS A 191 6.03 -13.62 11.83
N SER A 192 6.72 -12.92 10.92
CA SER A 192 8.06 -12.36 11.18
C SER A 192 8.04 -11.41 12.38
N ALA A 193 7.05 -10.50 12.46
CA ALA A 193 6.93 -9.55 13.57
C ALA A 193 6.64 -10.26 14.91
N LEU A 194 5.76 -11.27 14.92
CA LEU A 194 5.47 -12.06 16.12
C LEU A 194 6.69 -12.86 16.60
N MET A 195 7.50 -13.40 15.68
CA MET A 195 8.77 -14.06 16.00
C MET A 195 9.82 -13.10 16.57
N GLU A 196 9.85 -11.85 16.13
CA GLU A 196 10.72 -10.83 16.70
C GLU A 196 10.27 -10.48 18.12
N LEU A 197 8.96 -10.30 18.34
CA LEU A 197 8.42 -9.96 19.66
C LEU A 197 8.57 -11.09 20.69
N SER A 198 8.55 -12.35 20.26
CA SER A 198 8.77 -13.49 21.17
C SER A 198 10.23 -13.63 21.63
N LYS A 199 11.19 -13.06 20.90
CA LYS A 199 12.62 -13.03 21.26
C LYS A 199 12.98 -11.95 22.28
N VAL A 200 12.09 -10.98 22.51
CA VAL A 200 12.28 -9.85 23.45
C VAL A 200 11.80 -10.23 24.86
N LYS A 201 11.47 -11.51 25.10
CA LYS A 201 11.18 -12.07 26.44
C LYS A 201 12.45 -12.43 27.19
#